data_AF-A0A7Y9UVH0-F1
#
_entry.id   AF-A0A7Y9UVH0-F1
#
_cell.length_a   1.000
_cell.length_b   1.000
_cell.length_c   1.000
_cell.angle_alpha   90.00
_cell.angle_beta   90.00
_cell.angle_gamma   90.00
#
_symmetry.space_group_name_H-M   'P 1'
#
loop_
_entity.id
_entity.type
_entity.pdbx_description
1 polymer ?
#
loop_
_entity_poly.entity_id
_entity_poly.type
_entity_poly.pdbx_seq_one_letter_code
_entity_poly.pdbx_strand_id
1 'polypeptide(L)'
;MNARIPALLLAVTIGFAGLTACGSDDGDKSDEGTKTSQAPETTETETEPAETEAAEPEEADDAAGKPSREDVVAGYSKIVTEGSEQSGVDMPDDIVNKVVTCFIDEVYDDASAQTLQALADSNAAGIDPNDASLFTEAQTTCTKAAMG
;
A
#
# COMPACT_ATOMS: atom_id res chain seq x y z
N MET A 1 -11.91 31.04 -46.63
CA MET A 1 -13.34 30.72 -46.85
C MET A 1 -13.87 30.15 -45.56
N ASN A 2 -14.95 30.70 -45.00
CA ASN A 2 -15.32 30.43 -43.62
C ASN A 2 -16.54 29.49 -43.60
N ALA A 3 -16.33 28.24 -43.19
CA ALA A 3 -17.44 27.36 -42.80
C ALA A 3 -18.01 27.81 -41.44
N ARG A 4 -19.30 27.51 -41.20
CA ARG A 4 -20.05 27.89 -40.00
C ARG A 4 -21.00 26.75 -39.61
N ILE A 5 -21.37 26.71 -38.32
CA ILE A 5 -22.53 25.97 -37.76
C ILE A 5 -22.32 24.43 -37.72
N PRO A 6 -22.89 23.68 -36.75
CA PRO A 6 -23.78 24.07 -35.65
C PRO A 6 -23.18 23.95 -34.24
N ALA A 7 -23.86 24.57 -33.26
CA ALA A 7 -23.76 24.19 -31.86
C ALA A 7 -24.77 23.08 -31.56
N LEU A 8 -24.39 22.11 -30.71
CA LEU A 8 -25.28 21.07 -30.18
C LEU A 8 -25.32 21.18 -28.66
N LEU A 9 -26.46 21.63 -28.13
CA LEU A 9 -26.71 21.71 -26.68
C LEU A 9 -27.04 20.33 -26.14
N LEU A 10 -26.08 19.71 -25.44
CA LEU A 10 -26.27 18.45 -24.74
C LEU A 10 -26.67 18.73 -23.28
N ALA A 11 -27.96 18.96 -23.06
CA ALA A 11 -28.54 19.17 -21.74
C ALA A 11 -28.67 17.83 -20.98
N VAL A 12 -27.62 17.44 -20.26
CA VAL A 12 -27.66 16.27 -19.36
C VAL A 12 -28.40 16.68 -18.07
N THR A 13 -29.47 15.96 -17.75
CA THR A 13 -30.34 16.23 -16.60
C THR A 13 -29.70 15.79 -15.28
N ILE A 14 -29.67 16.68 -14.29
CA ILE A 14 -29.21 16.38 -12.93
C ILE A 14 -30.21 15.43 -12.24
N GLY A 15 -29.79 14.18 -11.98
CA GLY A 15 -30.55 13.21 -11.20
C GLY A 15 -30.00 13.09 -9.78
N PHE A 16 -30.46 13.92 -8.85
CA PHE A 16 -30.08 13.85 -7.43
C PHE A 16 -31.03 12.91 -6.66
N ALA A 17 -30.58 11.68 -6.38
CA ALA A 17 -31.23 10.74 -5.47
C ALA A 17 -30.19 9.75 -4.91
N GLY A 18 -30.07 9.54 -3.59
CA GLY A 18 -30.68 10.26 -2.47
C GLY A 18 -29.96 9.92 -1.16
N LEU A 19 -29.90 10.86 -0.22
CA LEU A 19 -29.18 10.68 1.05
C LEU A 19 -30.09 10.06 2.12
N THR A 20 -30.08 8.74 2.20
CA THR A 20 -30.75 7.91 3.23
C THR A 20 -29.89 6.66 3.50
N ALA A 21 -29.62 6.24 4.73
CA ALA A 21 -29.95 6.82 6.04
C ALA A 21 -28.92 6.38 7.09
N CYS A 22 -28.98 6.95 8.30
CA CYS A 22 -28.28 6.39 9.45
C CYS A 22 -28.93 5.05 9.84
N GLY A 23 -28.12 3.99 10.01
CA GLY A 23 -28.56 2.65 10.39
C GLY A 23 -27.85 2.19 11.67
N SER A 24 -28.66 1.85 12.68
CA SER A 24 -28.25 1.12 13.88
C SER A 24 -29.01 -0.22 13.92
N ASP A 25 -28.55 -1.13 14.77
CA ASP A 25 -29.04 -2.50 14.97
C ASP A 25 -28.87 -3.42 13.74
N ASP A 26 -28.79 -4.75 13.87
CA ASP A 26 -28.95 -5.60 15.07
C ASP A 26 -27.79 -6.60 15.18
N GLY A 27 -27.67 -7.31 16.31
CA GLY A 27 -26.60 -8.26 16.57
C GLY A 27 -26.98 -9.73 16.34
N ASP A 28 -25.95 -10.59 16.23
CA ASP A 28 -26.10 -12.03 16.41
C ASP A 28 -24.98 -12.59 17.32
N LYS A 29 -25.22 -13.76 17.93
CA LYS A 29 -24.28 -14.47 18.81
C LYS A 29 -24.32 -15.97 18.52
N SER A 30 -23.19 -16.55 18.12
CA SER A 30 -22.83 -17.97 18.29
C SER A 30 -21.38 -18.20 17.82
N ASP A 31 -20.62 -19.20 18.30
CA ASP A 31 -20.52 -19.74 19.66
C ASP A 31 -19.18 -20.51 19.82
N GLU A 32 -19.05 -21.38 20.82
CA GLU A 32 -17.91 -22.28 21.15
C GLU A 32 -17.19 -22.97 19.95
N GLY A 33 -15.92 -23.40 20.02
CA GLY A 33 -14.96 -23.48 21.12
C GLY A 33 -13.93 -24.63 20.92
N THR A 34 -13.31 -25.11 22.01
CA THR A 34 -12.55 -26.39 22.11
C THR A 34 -11.13 -26.52 21.48
N LYS A 35 -10.14 -26.08 22.28
CA LYS A 35 -8.88 -26.75 22.67
C LYS A 35 -8.37 -27.99 21.89
N THR A 36 -7.10 -27.94 21.46
CA THR A 36 -6.04 -28.97 21.63
C THR A 36 -4.69 -28.28 21.32
N SER A 37 -3.64 -28.20 22.15
CA SER A 37 -3.12 -28.98 23.30
C SER A 37 -2.24 -30.19 22.92
N GLN A 38 -0.99 -29.96 22.50
CA GLN A 38 0.08 -30.95 22.64
C GLN A 38 1.48 -30.31 22.72
N ALA A 39 2.21 -30.69 23.77
CA ALA A 39 3.61 -30.38 24.08
C ALA A 39 4.04 -31.30 25.25
N PRO A 40 5.35 -31.47 25.56
CA PRO A 40 6.51 -30.93 24.83
C PRO A 40 7.07 -31.99 23.84
N GLU A 41 8.26 -32.61 23.89
CA GLU A 41 9.32 -32.75 24.91
C GLU A 41 10.73 -32.55 24.29
N THR A 42 11.78 -33.03 24.96
CA THR A 42 13.18 -32.62 24.84
C THR A 42 14.10 -33.66 24.17
N THR A 43 15.28 -33.21 23.69
CA THR A 43 16.60 -33.80 24.01
C THR A 43 17.69 -32.77 23.73
N GLU A 44 18.59 -32.56 24.68
CA GLU A 44 19.71 -31.59 24.62
C GLU A 44 21.04 -32.27 24.26
N THR A 45 22.01 -31.48 23.74
CA THR A 45 23.50 -31.60 23.83
C THR A 45 24.04 -30.63 22.77
N GLU A 46 24.29 -29.35 23.07
CA GLU A 46 25.44 -28.79 23.81
C GLU A 46 26.80 -29.07 23.16
N THR A 47 27.43 -28.03 22.58
CA THR A 47 28.86 -27.67 22.73
C THR A 47 29.12 -26.32 22.03
N GLU A 48 29.23 -25.26 22.83
CA GLU A 48 29.88 -23.96 22.49
C GLU A 48 31.42 -24.07 22.73
N PRO A 49 32.27 -23.05 22.47
CA PRO A 49 32.14 -21.80 21.68
C PRO A 49 33.27 -21.72 20.60
N ALA A 50 33.68 -20.62 19.95
CA ALA A 50 33.42 -19.18 20.14
C ALA A 50 33.60 -18.35 18.83
N GLU A 51 32.93 -17.20 18.80
CA GLU A 51 33.33 -15.88 18.25
C GLU A 51 34.22 -15.77 16.99
N THR A 52 33.72 -15.05 15.97
CA THR A 52 34.15 -13.66 15.68
C THR A 52 33.04 -12.94 14.90
N GLU A 53 32.79 -11.66 15.22
CA GLU A 53 31.76 -10.80 14.61
C GLU A 53 31.98 -10.49 13.13
N ALA A 54 30.89 -10.37 12.35
CA ALA A 54 30.63 -9.23 11.47
C ALA A 54 29.19 -9.26 10.88
N ALA A 55 28.30 -8.46 11.45
CA ALA A 55 27.03 -7.92 10.90
C ALA A 55 26.18 -8.77 9.92
N GLU A 56 24.98 -9.14 10.37
CA GLU A 56 23.86 -9.56 9.51
C GLU A 56 23.40 -8.41 8.59
N PRO A 57 22.88 -8.76 7.41
CA PRO A 57 21.55 -8.37 6.98
C PRO A 57 20.58 -9.51 7.32
N GLU A 58 19.54 -9.23 8.11
CA GLU A 58 18.55 -10.24 8.51
C GLU A 58 17.78 -10.78 7.30
N GLU A 59 17.56 -12.10 7.29
CA GLU A 59 16.48 -12.83 6.63
C GLU A 59 15.93 -12.25 5.32
N ALA A 60 16.57 -12.61 4.21
CA ALA A 60 15.93 -12.60 2.90
C ALA A 60 14.88 -13.73 2.80
N ASP A 61 13.74 -13.57 3.49
CA ASP A 61 12.54 -14.37 3.21
C ASP A 61 12.04 -13.99 1.81
N ASP A 62 12.36 -14.85 0.84
CA ASP A 62 12.06 -14.65 -0.58
C ASP A 62 10.54 -14.83 -0.77
N ALA A 63 9.80 -13.75 -0.52
CA ALA A 63 8.35 -13.65 -0.60
C ALA A 63 7.87 -13.87 -2.05
N ALA A 64 7.82 -15.15 -2.42
CA ALA A 64 8.07 -15.65 -3.77
C ALA A 64 7.35 -14.87 -4.89
N GLY A 65 8.11 -13.99 -5.56
CA GLY A 65 7.64 -13.19 -6.69
C GLY A 65 7.26 -11.73 -6.37
N LYS A 66 7.50 -11.23 -5.15
CA LYS A 66 7.51 -9.77 -4.89
C LYS A 66 8.82 -9.15 -5.44
N PRO A 67 8.78 -7.98 -6.11
CA PRO A 67 9.98 -7.20 -6.42
C PRO A 67 10.59 -6.59 -5.13
N SER A 68 11.85 -6.14 -5.17
CA SER A 68 12.53 -5.64 -3.97
C SER A 68 11.91 -4.33 -3.43
N ARG A 69 12.02 -4.08 -2.11
CA ARG A 69 11.58 -2.80 -1.51
C ARG A 69 12.22 -1.59 -2.20
N GLU A 70 13.47 -1.69 -2.64
CA GLU A 70 14.19 -0.63 -3.35
C GLU A 70 13.59 -0.33 -4.74
N ASP A 71 13.28 -1.37 -5.52
CA ASP A 71 12.61 -1.22 -6.83
C ASP A 71 11.21 -0.60 -6.68
N VAL A 72 10.45 -1.05 -5.66
CA VAL A 72 9.10 -0.54 -5.36
C VAL A 72 9.14 0.92 -4.92
N VAL A 73 10.09 1.30 -4.05
CA VAL A 73 10.32 2.70 -3.62
C VAL A 73 10.71 3.58 -4.81
N ALA A 74 11.61 3.12 -5.69
CA ALA A 74 12.02 3.88 -6.87
C ALA A 74 10.86 4.08 -7.86
N GLY A 75 10.10 3.01 -8.15
CA GLY A 75 8.96 3.06 -9.05
C GLY A 75 7.79 3.89 -8.52
N TYR A 76 7.47 3.78 -7.22
CA TYR A 76 6.41 4.60 -6.61
C TYR A 76 6.82 6.07 -6.45
N SER A 77 8.09 6.37 -6.16
CA SER A 77 8.60 7.75 -6.12
C SER A 77 8.33 8.48 -7.43
N LYS A 78 8.59 7.81 -8.56
CA LYS A 78 8.29 8.37 -9.88
C LYS A 78 6.80 8.64 -10.11
N ILE A 79 5.91 7.74 -9.67
CA ILE A 79 4.44 7.97 -9.73
C ILE A 79 4.06 9.22 -8.93
N VAL A 80 4.65 9.41 -7.73
CA VAL A 80 4.38 10.57 -6.87
C VAL A 80 4.90 11.86 -7.49
N THR A 81 6.13 11.89 -8.02
CA THR A 81 6.69 13.07 -8.70
C THR A 81 5.92 13.43 -9.97
N GLU A 82 5.66 12.47 -10.87
CA GLU A 82 4.88 12.74 -12.10
C GLU A 82 3.46 13.23 -11.78
N GLY A 83 2.85 12.71 -10.71
CA GLY A 83 1.55 13.16 -10.22
C GLY A 83 1.58 14.57 -9.60
N SER A 84 2.64 14.90 -8.85
CA SER A 84 2.81 16.21 -8.23
C SER A 84 3.04 17.29 -9.30
N GLU A 85 3.91 17.04 -10.28
CA GLU A 85 4.10 17.88 -11.47
C GLU A 85 2.78 18.11 -12.23
N GLN A 86 2.02 17.06 -12.52
CA GLN A 86 0.72 17.17 -13.20
C GLN A 86 -0.32 17.96 -12.40
N SER A 87 -0.26 17.94 -11.07
CA SER A 87 -1.13 18.74 -10.19
C SER A 87 -0.70 20.21 -10.06
N GLY A 88 0.51 20.56 -10.54
CA GLY A 88 1.12 21.89 -10.33
C GLY A 88 1.64 22.11 -8.92
N VAL A 89 1.87 21.03 -8.15
CA VAL A 89 2.47 21.05 -6.82
C VAL A 89 3.88 20.48 -6.91
N ASP A 90 4.87 21.37 -6.90
CA ASP A 90 6.28 20.99 -6.80
C ASP A 90 6.54 20.45 -5.37
N MET A 91 6.88 19.16 -5.26
CA MET A 91 7.20 18.51 -3.99
C MET A 91 8.70 18.17 -3.96
N PRO A 92 9.47 18.63 -2.97
CA PRO A 92 10.90 18.34 -2.90
C PRO A 92 11.20 16.85 -2.83
N ASP A 93 12.26 16.40 -3.53
CA ASP A 93 12.66 14.99 -3.63
C ASP A 93 12.87 14.32 -2.25
N ASP A 94 13.35 15.07 -1.25
CA ASP A 94 13.53 14.57 0.12
C ASP A 94 12.20 14.27 0.83
N ILE A 95 11.15 15.07 0.53
CA ILE A 95 9.79 14.84 1.04
C ILE A 95 9.13 13.70 0.29
N VAL A 96 9.27 13.63 -1.04
CA VAL A 96 8.78 12.50 -1.85
C VAL A 96 9.39 11.19 -1.32
N ASN A 97 10.72 11.13 -1.19
CA ASN A 97 11.40 9.93 -0.69
C ASN A 97 11.00 9.59 0.75
N LYS A 98 10.92 10.57 1.67
CA LYS A 98 10.48 10.34 3.07
C LYS A 98 9.05 9.77 3.14
N VAL A 99 8.12 10.29 2.33
CA VAL A 99 6.73 9.78 2.26
C VAL A 99 6.69 8.38 1.64
N VAL A 100 7.41 8.18 0.54
CA VAL A 100 7.37 6.94 -0.25
C VAL A 100 8.04 5.77 0.47
N THR A 101 9.22 5.96 1.08
CA THR A 101 9.86 4.89 1.87
C THR A 101 8.94 4.44 3.00
N CYS A 102 8.44 5.37 3.82
CA CYS A 102 7.46 5.07 4.87
C CYS A 102 6.23 4.34 4.33
N PHE A 103 5.68 4.82 3.20
CA PHE A 103 4.48 4.23 2.61
C PHE A 103 4.71 2.78 2.16
N ILE A 104 5.87 2.48 1.56
CA ILE A 104 6.24 1.10 1.21
C ILE A 104 6.50 0.26 2.47
N ASP A 105 7.13 0.82 3.50
CA ASP A 105 7.34 0.10 4.75
C ASP A 105 6.04 -0.30 5.46
N GLU A 106 4.98 0.52 5.37
CA GLU A 106 3.66 0.20 5.93
C GLU A 106 2.83 -0.79 5.08
N VAL A 107 3.09 -0.95 3.77
CA VAL A 107 2.26 -1.81 2.89
C VAL A 107 2.97 -3.02 2.27
N TYR A 108 4.30 -3.08 2.25
CA TYR A 108 5.02 -4.07 1.44
C TYR A 108 4.72 -5.52 1.82
N ASP A 109 4.50 -5.82 3.09
CA ASP A 109 4.29 -7.21 3.55
C ASP A 109 2.85 -7.68 3.28
N ASP A 110 1.84 -6.83 3.51
CA ASP A 110 0.42 -7.14 3.29
C ASP A 110 -0.03 -7.00 1.83
N ALA A 111 0.55 -6.09 1.05
CA ALA A 111 0.12 -5.83 -0.33
C ALA A 111 0.40 -7.01 -1.28
N SER A 112 -0.47 -7.15 -2.29
CA SER A 112 -0.33 -8.19 -3.30
C SER A 112 0.94 -8.01 -4.15
N ALA A 113 1.54 -9.12 -4.58
CA ALA A 113 2.68 -9.10 -5.50
C ALA A 113 2.35 -8.38 -6.83
N GLN A 114 1.08 -8.39 -7.28
CA GLN A 114 0.63 -7.62 -8.43
C GLN A 114 0.78 -6.11 -8.19
N THR A 115 0.30 -5.62 -7.05
CA THR A 115 0.42 -4.20 -6.69
C THR A 115 1.87 -3.78 -6.54
N LEU A 116 2.71 -4.58 -5.88
CA LEU A 116 4.12 -4.25 -5.69
C LEU A 116 4.88 -4.24 -7.02
N GLN A 117 4.61 -5.20 -7.93
CA GLN A 117 5.14 -5.17 -9.29
C GLN A 117 4.65 -3.94 -10.07
N ALA A 118 3.36 -3.60 -9.98
CA ALA A 118 2.80 -2.41 -10.61
C ALA A 118 3.42 -1.10 -10.08
N LEU A 119 3.74 -1.02 -8.79
CA LEU A 119 4.46 0.12 -8.20
C LEU A 119 5.90 0.19 -8.71
N ALA A 120 6.65 -0.92 -8.71
CA ALA A 120 8.03 -0.99 -9.23
C ALA A 120 8.10 -0.61 -10.72
N ASP A 121 7.15 -1.09 -11.54
CA ASP A 121 7.02 -0.72 -12.97
C ASP A 121 6.55 0.73 -13.21
N SER A 122 6.36 1.54 -12.15
CA SER A 122 5.78 2.89 -12.21
C SER A 122 4.37 2.95 -12.83
N ASN A 123 3.61 1.86 -12.75
CA ASN A 123 2.31 1.65 -13.40
C ASN A 123 1.16 1.73 -12.39
N ALA A 124 0.73 2.95 -12.04
CA ALA A 124 -0.40 3.17 -11.14
C ALA A 124 -1.73 2.52 -11.60
N ALA A 125 -1.87 2.18 -12.88
CA ALA A 125 -3.05 1.49 -13.43
C ALA A 125 -3.02 -0.04 -13.26
N GLY A 126 -1.92 -0.62 -12.76
CA GLY A 126 -1.78 -2.06 -12.46
C GLY A 126 -2.04 -2.44 -10.99
N ILE A 127 -2.23 -1.45 -10.11
CA ILE A 127 -2.51 -1.66 -8.68
C ILE A 127 -3.80 -2.46 -8.51
N ASP A 128 -3.79 -3.48 -7.65
CA ASP A 128 -4.99 -4.27 -7.35
C ASP A 128 -5.98 -3.43 -6.50
N PRO A 129 -7.25 -3.28 -6.92
CA PRO A 129 -8.23 -2.50 -6.16
C PRO A 129 -8.58 -3.09 -4.78
N ASN A 130 -8.22 -4.35 -4.50
CA ASN A 130 -8.36 -4.95 -3.17
C ASN A 130 -7.35 -4.37 -2.16
N ASP A 131 -6.18 -3.91 -2.60
CA ASP A 131 -5.13 -3.34 -1.74
C ASP A 131 -5.41 -1.86 -1.36
N ALA A 132 -6.47 -1.25 -1.90
CA ALA A 132 -6.76 0.19 -1.76
C ALA A 132 -7.02 0.67 -0.31
N SER A 133 -7.36 -0.22 0.62
CA SER A 133 -7.44 0.10 2.05
C SER A 133 -6.06 0.36 2.65
N LEU A 134 -5.08 -0.51 2.37
CA LEU A 134 -3.69 -0.37 2.83
C LEU A 134 -3.12 0.99 2.40
N PHE A 135 -3.41 1.38 1.15
CA PHE A 135 -3.00 2.66 0.57
C PHE A 135 -3.59 3.87 1.32
N THR A 136 -4.83 3.76 1.80
CA THR A 136 -5.50 4.86 2.51
C THR A 136 -4.93 5.05 3.92
N GLU A 137 -4.61 3.94 4.60
CA GLU A 137 -4.06 3.94 5.95
C GLU A 137 -2.60 4.39 5.95
N ALA A 138 -1.74 3.76 5.14
CA ALA A 138 -0.33 4.14 5.00
C ALA A 138 -0.13 5.59 4.54
N GLN A 139 -0.93 6.09 3.59
CA GLN A 139 -0.86 7.50 3.18
C GLN A 139 -1.21 8.45 4.34
N THR A 140 -2.13 8.06 5.23
CA THR A 140 -2.49 8.82 6.43
C THR A 140 -1.36 8.81 7.47
N THR A 141 -0.75 7.65 7.74
CA THR A 141 0.42 7.52 8.64
C THR A 141 1.60 8.34 8.12
N CYS A 142 2.00 8.11 6.86
CA CYS A 142 3.25 8.63 6.33
C CYS A 142 3.21 10.11 5.97
N THR A 143 2.07 10.66 5.52
CA THR A 143 1.93 12.12 5.37
C THR A 143 2.09 12.83 6.72
N LYS A 144 1.55 12.25 7.80
CA LYS A 144 1.70 12.77 9.16
C LYS A 144 3.13 12.64 9.69
N ALA A 145 3.81 11.52 9.42
CA ALA A 145 5.22 11.32 9.76
C ALA A 145 6.17 12.22 8.93
N ALA A 146 5.79 12.57 7.71
CA ALA A 146 6.53 13.51 6.85
C ALA A 146 6.52 14.94 7.41
N MET A 147 5.37 15.40 7.91
CA MET A 147 5.13 16.76 8.43
C MET A 147 5.45 16.95 9.93
N GLY A 148 5.88 15.90 10.63
CA GLY A 148 6.25 15.91 12.06
C GLY A 148 7.74 16.10 12.31
#